data_AF-A0A938LH50-F1
#
_entry.id   AF-A0A938LH50-F1
#
_cell.length_a   1.000
_cell.length_b   1.000
_cell.length_c   1.000
_cell.angle_alpha   90.00
_cell.angle_beta   90.00
_cell.angle_gamma   90.00
#
_symmetry.space_group_name_H-M   'P 1'
#
loop_
_entity.id
_entity.type
_entity.pdbx_description
1 polymer ?
#
loop_
_entity_poly.entity_id
_entity_poly.type
_entity_poly.pdbx_seq_one_letter_code
_entity_poly.pdbx_strand_id
1 'polypeptide(L)'
;MLLFKKKFFEAIASGAKRQTVRAWPRRRMRAGQLEFIPGLGRVRVTAVERVRPENLTDEDARLDGFDSREALIEELRGLYGERLATVPCFRIRFSYPADG
;
A
#
# COMPACT_ATOMS: atom_id res chain seq x y z
N MET A 1 7.09 10.06 -1.43
CA MET A 1 7.13 9.58 -0.03
C MET A 1 5.89 8.73 0.26
N LEU A 2 6.07 7.61 0.97
CA LEU A 2 4.98 6.78 1.48
C LEU A 2 4.83 6.98 2.99
N LEU A 3 3.65 7.40 3.43
CA LEU A 3 3.34 7.56 4.86
C LEU A 3 2.59 6.34 5.37
N PHE A 4 3.09 5.77 6.48
CA PHE A 4 2.48 4.64 7.17
C PHE A 4 2.24 4.98 8.63
N LYS A 5 1.15 4.47 9.20
CA LYS A 5 0.95 4.46 10.66
C LYS A 5 2.07 3.62 11.29
N LYS A 6 2.57 4.03 12.47
CA LYS A 6 3.67 3.34 13.17
C LYS A 6 3.40 1.85 13.42
N LYS A 7 2.13 1.45 13.60
CA LYS A 7 1.73 0.04 13.75
C LYS A 7 2.19 -0.88 12.60
N PHE A 8 2.45 -0.32 11.42
CA PHE A 8 2.90 -1.09 10.26
C PHE A 8 4.43 -1.20 10.15
N PHE A 9 5.19 -0.55 11.03
CA PHE A 9 6.64 -0.47 10.88
C PHE A 9 7.31 -1.83 11.06
N GLU A 10 6.91 -2.57 12.09
CA GLU A 10 7.41 -3.91 12.34
C GLU A 10 7.06 -4.86 11.19
N ALA A 11 5.83 -4.82 10.68
CA ALA A 11 5.40 -5.65 9.55
C ALA A 11 6.18 -5.33 8.26
N ILE A 12 6.54 -4.06 8.02
CA ILE A 12 7.38 -3.68 6.89
C ILE A 12 8.82 -4.14 7.13
N ALA A 13 9.35 -3.97 8.34
CA ALA A 13 10.70 -4.40 8.67
C ALA A 13 10.87 -5.92 8.53
N SER A 14 9.88 -6.72 8.96
CA SER A 14 9.97 -8.18 9.02
C SER A 14 9.82 -8.89 7.69
N GLY A 15 9.14 -8.30 6.69
CA GLY A 15 8.74 -9.05 5.50
C GLY A 15 7.25 -9.12 5.26
N ALA A 16 6.46 -9.06 6.33
CA ALA A 16 5.03 -9.36 6.27
C ALA A 16 4.25 -8.38 5.39
N LYS A 17 4.60 -7.09 5.45
CA LYS A 17 3.99 -6.03 4.65
C LYS A 17 4.91 -5.62 3.51
N ARG A 18 4.47 -5.90 2.27
CA ARG A 18 5.18 -5.58 1.02
C ARG A 18 4.32 -4.84 0.01
N GLN A 19 3.12 -4.46 0.41
CA GLN A 19 2.14 -3.79 -0.44
C GLN A 19 1.45 -2.65 0.29
N THR A 20 0.94 -1.68 -0.49
CA THR A 20 -0.07 -0.74 -0.02
C THR A 20 -1.05 -0.36 -1.13
N VAL A 21 -2.33 -0.22 -0.79
CA VAL A 21 -3.37 0.29 -1.67
C VAL A 21 -3.64 1.76 -1.38
N ARG A 22 -3.65 2.60 -2.42
CA ARG A 22 -3.86 4.05 -2.32
C ARG A 22 -4.87 4.55 -3.34
N ALA A 23 -5.83 5.36 -2.91
CA ALA A 23 -6.75 6.05 -3.81
C ALA A 23 -6.18 7.42 -4.22
N TRP A 24 -5.85 7.59 -5.51
CA TRP A 24 -5.32 8.86 -6.05
C TRP A 24 -5.94 9.22 -7.41
N PRO A 25 -6.11 10.51 -7.73
CA PRO A 25 -6.64 10.92 -9.05
C PRO A 25 -5.78 10.46 -10.23
N ARG A 26 -4.47 10.25 -10.00
CA ARG A 26 -3.50 9.79 -11.00
C ARG A 26 -2.43 8.92 -10.34
N ARG A 27 -1.78 8.06 -11.13
CA ARG A 27 -0.65 7.23 -10.68
C ARG A 27 0.50 8.13 -10.22
N ARG A 28 0.92 8.02 -8.95
CA ARG A 28 1.99 8.85 -8.35
C ARG A 28 3.35 8.16 -8.25
N MET A 29 3.42 6.86 -8.53
CA MET A 29 4.64 6.03 -8.40
C MET A 29 4.83 5.16 -9.63
N ARG A 30 6.05 4.66 -9.81
CA ARG A 30 6.43 3.75 -10.91
C ARG A 30 7.30 2.63 -10.37
N ALA A 31 7.28 1.46 -11.02
CA ALA A 31 8.22 0.39 -10.72
C ALA A 31 9.67 0.88 -10.92
N GLY A 32 10.58 0.40 -10.08
CA GLY A 32 11.98 0.81 -10.00
C GLY A 32 12.22 2.10 -9.20
N GLN A 33 11.19 2.87 -8.90
CA GLN A 33 11.32 4.13 -8.15
C GLN A 33 11.77 3.86 -6.70
N LEU A 34 12.77 4.61 -6.24
CA LEU A 34 13.10 4.69 -4.82
C LEU A 34 12.11 5.61 -4.12
N GLU A 35 11.57 5.12 -3.02
CA GLU A 35 10.67 5.85 -2.16
C GLU A 35 11.20 5.88 -0.73
N PHE A 36 10.74 6.88 0.04
CA PHE A 36 11.11 7.02 1.44
C PHE A 36 9.89 6.82 2.33
N ILE A 37 10.08 6.04 3.40
CA ILE A 37 9.12 5.89 4.50
C ILE A 37 9.75 6.54 5.73
N PRO A 38 9.21 7.68 6.21
CA PRO A 38 9.70 8.30 7.44
C PRO A 38 9.71 7.32 8.61
N GLY A 39 10.86 7.20 9.27
CA GLY A 39 11.06 6.30 10.41
C GLY A 39 11.50 4.87 10.06
N LEU A 40 11.54 4.47 8.78
CA LEU A 40 12.07 3.17 8.34
C LEU A 40 13.21 3.28 7.33
N GLY A 41 13.18 4.27 6.45
CA GLY A 41 14.19 4.45 5.41
C GLY A 41 13.66 4.26 3.99
N ARG A 42 14.54 3.84 3.08
CA ARG A 42 14.22 3.71 1.66
C ARG A 42 13.61 2.35 1.32
N VAL A 43 12.62 2.37 0.43
CA VAL A 43 12.03 1.21 -0.22
C VAL A 43 12.17 1.33 -1.74
N ARG A 44 12.15 0.20 -2.43
CA ARG A 44 12.10 0.17 -3.90
C ARG A 44 10.71 -0.28 -4.33
N VAL A 45 10.01 0.56 -5.09
CA VAL A 45 8.71 0.20 -5.66
C VAL A 45 8.94 -0.87 -6.73
N THR A 46 8.31 -2.03 -6.58
CA THR A 46 8.47 -3.17 -7.49
C THR A 46 7.35 -3.26 -8.51
N ALA A 47 6.13 -2.84 -8.16
CA ALA A 47 5.00 -2.79 -9.09
C ALA A 47 4.01 -1.69 -8.70
N VAL A 48 3.32 -1.13 -9.71
CA VAL A 48 2.22 -0.18 -9.52
C VAL A 48 1.11 -0.50 -10.50
N GLU A 49 -0.02 -0.99 -9.99
CA GLU A 49 -1.14 -1.48 -10.77
C GLU A 49 -2.41 -0.72 -10.40
N ARG A 50 -3.26 -0.39 -11.37
CA ARG A 50 -4.59 0.13 -11.08
C ARG A 50 -5.49 -1.03 -10.68
N VAL A 51 -6.21 -0.88 -9.58
CA VAL A 51 -7.11 -1.91 -9.04
C VAL A 51 -8.45 -1.30 -8.71
N ARG A 52 -9.52 -2.09 -8.81
CA ARG A 52 -10.84 -1.73 -8.28
C ARG A 52 -10.94 -2.24 -6.84
N PRO A 53 -11.50 -1.48 -5.88
CA PRO A 53 -11.67 -1.95 -4.51
C PRO A 53 -12.37 -3.31 -4.44
N GLU A 54 -13.38 -3.56 -5.28
CA GLU A 54 -14.06 -4.87 -5.30
C GLU A 54 -13.15 -6.05 -5.65
N ASN A 55 -12.06 -5.82 -6.39
CA ASN A 55 -11.10 -6.83 -6.84
C ASN A 55 -9.94 -7.07 -5.86
N LEU A 56 -9.91 -6.36 -4.73
CA LEU A 56 -8.95 -6.66 -3.67
C LEU A 56 -9.26 -8.03 -3.06
N THR A 57 -8.21 -8.74 -2.67
CA THR A 57 -8.26 -10.09 -2.11
C THR A 57 -7.74 -10.13 -0.68
N ASP A 58 -7.92 -11.26 0.02
CA ASP A 58 -7.30 -11.45 1.34
C ASP A 58 -5.77 -11.43 1.27
N GLU A 59 -5.20 -11.88 0.16
CA GLU A 59 -3.76 -11.78 -0.06
C GLU A 59 -3.30 -10.32 -0.16
N ASP A 60 -4.10 -9.46 -0.80
CA ASP A 60 -3.81 -8.04 -0.82
C ASP A 60 -3.84 -7.41 0.57
N ALA A 61 -4.81 -7.83 1.39
CA ALA A 61 -4.92 -7.41 2.77
C ALA A 61 -3.70 -7.83 3.58
N ARG A 62 -3.31 -9.10 3.54
CA ARG A 62 -2.13 -9.62 4.26
C ARG A 62 -0.86 -8.88 3.88
N LEU A 63 -0.62 -8.69 2.58
CA LEU A 63 0.54 -7.94 2.08
C LEU A 63 0.47 -6.44 2.41
N ASP A 64 -0.72 -5.89 2.68
CA ASP A 64 -0.95 -4.52 3.16
C ASP A 64 -1.01 -4.45 4.71
N GLY A 65 -0.79 -5.55 5.41
CA GLY A 65 -0.74 -5.62 6.88
C GLY A 65 -2.12 -5.66 7.57
N PHE A 66 -3.13 -6.22 6.90
CA PHE A 66 -4.47 -6.46 7.43
C PHE A 66 -4.80 -7.96 7.40
N ASP A 67 -5.65 -8.40 8.32
CA ASP A 67 -5.99 -9.81 8.46
C ASP A 67 -6.95 -10.32 7.38
N SER A 68 -7.78 -9.44 6.81
CA SER A 68 -8.73 -9.79 5.75
C SER A 68 -8.98 -8.65 4.77
N ARG A 69 -9.52 -9.00 3.60
CA ARG A 69 -9.99 -8.06 2.58
C ARG A 69 -10.94 -7.02 3.17
N GLU A 70 -11.86 -7.44 4.02
CA GLU A 70 -12.86 -6.56 4.65
C GLU A 70 -12.19 -5.50 5.53
N ALA A 71 -11.19 -5.90 6.33
CA ALA A 71 -10.42 -4.97 7.16
C ALA A 71 -9.63 -3.94 6.33
N LEU A 72 -9.06 -4.37 5.20
CA LEU A 72 -8.40 -3.45 4.26
C LEU A 72 -9.41 -2.46 3.64
N ILE A 73 -10.57 -2.94 3.19
CA ILE A 73 -11.62 -2.10 2.61
C ILE A 73 -12.15 -1.09 3.63
N GLU A 74 -12.35 -1.52 4.88
CA GLU A 74 -12.82 -0.65 5.96
C GLU A 74 -11.82 0.49 6.24
N GLU A 75 -10.53 0.18 6.31
CA GLU A 75 -9.50 1.22 6.46
C GLU A 75 -9.47 2.16 5.25
N LEU A 76 -9.58 1.64 4.01
CA LEU A 76 -9.64 2.48 2.80
C LEU A 76 -10.86 3.41 2.82
N ARG A 77 -12.02 2.93 3.27
CA ARG A 77 -13.22 3.76 3.47
C ARG A 77 -13.00 4.80 4.55
N GLY A 78 -12.38 4.45 5.67
CA GLY A 78 -12.05 5.40 6.73
C GLY A 78 -11.10 6.52 6.28
N LEU A 79 -10.16 6.21 5.37
CA LEU A 79 -9.19 7.18 4.86
C LEU A 79 -9.72 8.07 3.73
N TYR A 80 -10.55 7.53 2.85
CA TYR A 80 -10.95 8.21 1.61
C TYR A 80 -12.45 8.55 1.54
N GLY A 81 -13.27 7.97 2.41
CA GLY A 81 -14.72 8.15 2.43
C GLY A 81 -15.34 7.82 1.07
N GLU A 82 -16.30 8.64 0.66
CA GLU A 82 -17.00 8.52 -0.63
C GLU A 82 -16.05 8.61 -1.84
N ARG A 83 -14.88 9.23 -1.68
CA ARG A 83 -13.89 9.34 -2.77
C ARG A 83 -13.36 7.99 -3.21
N LEU A 84 -13.44 6.96 -2.37
CA LEU A 84 -13.01 5.61 -2.73
C LEU A 84 -13.77 5.06 -3.96
N ALA A 85 -15.03 5.47 -4.16
CA ALA A 85 -15.85 5.03 -5.29
C ALA A 85 -15.55 5.80 -6.59
N THR A 86 -15.02 7.02 -6.48
CA THR A 86 -14.83 7.93 -7.63
C THR A 86 -13.37 8.08 -8.05
N VAL A 87 -12.43 7.75 -7.16
CA VAL A 87 -11.00 7.92 -7.38
C VAL A 87 -10.34 6.56 -7.68
N PRO A 88 -9.47 6.46 -8.69
CA PRO A 88 -8.73 5.24 -8.96
C PRO A 88 -7.94 4.76 -7.73
N CYS A 89 -7.99 3.46 -7.47
CA CYS A 89 -7.10 2.81 -6.52
C CYS A 89 -5.87 2.25 -7.24
N PHE A 90 -4.72 2.37 -6.58
CA PHE A 90 -3.45 1.83 -7.03
C PHE A 90 -2.90 0.86 -5.98
N ARG A 91 -2.65 -0.37 -6.42
CA ARG A 91 -1.88 -1.37 -5.68
C ARG A 91 -0.40 -1.09 -5.93
N ILE A 92 0.35 -0.88 -4.86
CA ILE A 92 1.77 -0.52 -4.90
C ILE A 92 2.53 -1.59 -4.14
N ARG A 93 3.36 -2.36 -4.84
CA ARG A 93 4.27 -3.33 -4.22
C ARG A 93 5.65 -2.72 -4.06
N PHE A 94 6.34 -3.10 -3.00
CA PHE A 94 7.67 -2.58 -2.69
C PHE A 94 8.53 -3.60 -1.93
N SER A 95 9.85 -3.49 -2.07
CA SER A 95 10.84 -4.17 -1.23
C SER A 95 11.40 -3.23 -0.17
N TYR A 96 11.67 -3.79 1.01
CA TYR A 96 12.36 -3.13 2.12
C TYR A 96 13.38 -4.11 2.74
N PRO A 97 14.64 -3.69 3.00
CA PRO A 97 15.22 -2.42 2.54
C PRO A 97 15.25 -2.34 1.01
N ALA A 98 15.46 -1.13 0.46
CA ALA A 98 15.41 -0.94 -0.99
C ALA A 98 16.36 -1.91 -1.74
N ASP A 99 17.59 -2.05 -1.24
CA ASP A 99 18.71 -2.78 -1.87
C ASP A 99 18.93 -4.20 -1.30
N GLY A 100 17.89 -4.77 -0.68
CA GLY A 100 17.90 -6.17 -0.22
C GLY A 100 17.80 -7.17 -1.36
#